data_AF-A0A2P4PAU8-F1
#
_entry.id   AF-A0A2P4PAU8-F1
#
_cell.length_a   1.000
_cell.length_b   1.000
_cell.length_c   1.000
_cell.angle_alpha   90.00
_cell.angle_beta   90.00
_cell.angle_gamma   90.00
#
_symmetry.space_group_name_H-M   'P 1'
#
loop_
_entity.id
_entity.type
_entity.pdbx_description
1 polymer ?
#
loop_
_entity_poly.entity_id
_entity_poly.type
_entity_poly.pdbx_seq_one_letter_code
_entity_poly.pdbx_strand_id
1 'polypeptide(L)'
;MLDRLPVEIVERIVAKIPDTDLIAASKVDSVWWQEVRQEAYKRWKNYATTIGHVQALRKPFEKGNIDWISFEDVNDFYKRWIDRLTEDQLYIIEKMLRNGMVVDPQERETIEHALSKQRWGGDPWGLNWEWNKWTQQE
;
A
#
# COMPACT_ATOMS: atom_id res chain seq x y z
N MET A 1 19.54 13.24 17.22
CA MET A 1 20.77 12.42 16.98
C MET A 1 20.57 11.41 15.82
N LEU A 2 19.40 11.38 15.18
CA LEU A 2 19.12 10.64 13.94
C LEU A 2 19.26 11.53 12.69
N ASP A 3 19.38 12.84 12.90
CA ASP A 3 19.36 13.96 11.95
C ASP A 3 20.65 14.03 11.08
N ARG A 4 21.54 13.02 11.17
CA ARG A 4 22.84 12.95 10.46
C ARG A 4 23.05 11.63 9.70
N LEU A 5 22.06 10.74 9.67
CA LEU A 5 22.18 9.53 8.87
C LEU A 5 22.06 9.87 7.38
N PRO A 6 22.95 9.34 6.52
CA PRO A 6 22.74 9.38 5.07
C PRO A 6 21.37 8.81 4.70
N VAL A 7 20.74 9.39 3.68
CA VAL A 7 19.38 9.02 3.24
C VAL A 7 19.27 7.52 2.94
N GLU A 8 20.31 6.92 2.35
CA GLU A 8 20.34 5.49 2.01
C GLU A 8 20.30 4.59 3.26
N ILE A 9 20.79 5.08 4.40
CA ILE A 9 20.71 4.35 5.67
C ILE A 9 19.29 4.47 6.22
N VAL A 10 18.68 5.64 6.14
CA VAL A 10 17.29 5.87 6.58
C VAL A 10 16.34 5.02 5.75
N GLU A 11 16.47 5.00 4.42
CA GLU A 11 15.70 4.14 3.51
C GLU A 11 15.76 2.66 3.94
N ARG A 12 16.97 2.15 4.23
CA ARG A 12 17.18 0.76 4.67
C ARG A 12 16.55 0.46 6.03
N ILE A 13 16.53 1.44 6.93
CA ILE A 13 15.87 1.29 8.23
C ILE A 13 14.36 1.26 8.03
N VAL A 14 13.81 2.29 7.38
CA VAL A 14 12.37 2.43 7.11
C VAL A 14 11.82 1.22 6.37
N ALA A 15 12.54 0.69 5.38
CA ALA A 15 12.16 -0.52 4.64
C ALA A 15 12.03 -1.78 5.52
N LYS A 16 12.67 -1.83 6.70
CA LYS A 16 12.59 -2.95 7.64
C LYS A 16 11.55 -2.76 8.74
N ILE A 17 10.99 -1.57 8.90
CA ILE A 17 9.96 -1.29 9.91
C ILE A 17 8.65 -1.93 9.43
N PRO A 18 7.92 -2.72 10.25
CA PRO A 18 6.63 -3.29 9.85
C PRO A 18 5.59 -2.18 9.64
N ASP A 19 4.55 -2.46 8.85
CA ASP A 19 3.51 -1.46 8.52
C ASP A 19 2.88 -0.83 9.76
N THR A 20 2.68 -1.63 10.82
CA THR A 20 2.14 -1.19 12.11
C THR A 20 2.93 -0.04 12.73
N ASP A 21 4.26 -0.07 12.59
CA ASP A 21 5.18 0.84 13.27
C ASP A 21 5.75 1.90 12.32
N LEU A 22 5.58 1.72 11.01
CA LEU A 22 6.16 2.56 9.95
C LEU A 22 5.84 4.05 10.16
N ILE A 23 4.60 4.36 10.52
CA ILE A 23 4.10 5.72 10.70
C ILE A 23 4.53 6.32 12.04
N ALA A 24 4.86 5.49 13.04
CA ALA A 24 5.42 6.00 14.29
C ALA A 24 6.83 6.59 14.05
N ALA A 25 7.58 6.00 13.11
CA ALA A 25 8.92 6.47 12.76
C ALA A 25 8.94 7.89 12.14
N SER A 26 7.86 8.30 11.45
CA SER A 26 7.79 9.65 10.87
C SER A 26 7.60 10.78 11.89
N LYS A 27 7.21 10.45 13.12
CA LYS A 27 6.98 11.44 14.19
C LYS A 27 8.27 11.85 14.90
N VAL A 28 9.37 11.16 14.59
CA VAL A 28 10.67 11.34 15.24
C VAL A 28 11.43 12.50 14.62
N ASP A 29 11.31 12.72 13.31
CA ASP A 29 12.10 13.71 12.56
C ASP A 29 11.46 14.00 11.18
N SER A 30 11.67 15.20 10.62
CA SER A 30 11.10 15.62 9.33
C SER A 30 11.75 14.93 8.12
N VAL A 31 13.03 14.56 8.20
CA VAL A 31 13.72 13.75 7.19
C VAL A 31 13.08 12.36 7.13
N TRP A 32 12.75 11.81 8.30
CA TRP A 32 12.09 10.51 8.41
C TRP A 32 10.67 10.54 7.88
N TRP A 33 9.98 11.69 7.96
CA TRP A 33 8.64 11.83 7.40
C TRP A 33 8.61 11.63 5.88
N GLN A 34 9.57 12.18 5.13
CA GLN A 34 9.62 12.00 3.67
C GLN A 34 9.90 10.54 3.29
N GLU A 35 10.88 9.92 3.95
CA GLU A 35 11.25 8.53 3.69
C GLU A 35 10.15 7.55 4.08
N VAL A 36 9.49 7.77 5.23
CA VAL A 36 8.33 6.98 5.65
C VAL A 36 7.18 7.12 4.65
N ARG A 37 6.91 8.33 4.15
CA ARG A 37 5.88 8.56 3.14
C ARG A 37 6.18 7.80 1.85
N GLN A 38 7.44 7.83 1.39
CA GLN A 38 7.84 7.11 0.18
C GLN A 38 7.71 5.59 0.33
N GLU A 39 8.19 5.03 1.45
CA GLU A 39 8.11 3.59 1.70
C GLU A 39 6.66 3.14 1.88
N ALA A 40 5.82 3.93 2.56
CA ALA A 40 4.39 3.66 2.68
C ALA A 40 3.70 3.57 1.30
N TYR A 41 4.00 4.52 0.42
CA TYR A 41 3.52 4.51 -0.96
C TYR A 41 3.97 3.28 -1.75
N LYS A 42 5.24 2.91 -1.61
CA LYS A 42 5.81 1.74 -2.27
C LYS A 42 5.14 0.45 -1.81
N ARG A 43 4.87 0.29 -0.51
CA ARG A 43 4.17 -0.88 0.04
C ARG A 43 2.72 -0.94 -0.41
N TRP A 44 2.02 0.20 -0.35
CA TRP A 44 0.67 0.31 -0.88
C TRP A 44 0.59 -0.11 -2.36
N LYS A 45 1.54 0.34 -3.21
CA LYS A 45 1.64 -0.07 -4.62
C LYS A 45 1.84 -1.58 -4.74
N ASN A 46 2.77 -2.15 -3.96
CA ASN A 46 3.05 -3.59 -3.97
C ASN A 46 1.82 -4.43 -3.59
N TYR A 47 1.03 -4.00 -2.59
CA TYR A 47 -0.22 -4.66 -2.24
C TYR A 47 -1.23 -4.58 -3.39
N ALA A 48 -1.41 -3.41 -4.01
CA ALA A 48 -2.30 -3.24 -5.16
C ALA A 48 -1.94 -4.21 -6.31
N THR A 49 -0.66 -4.27 -6.66
CA THR A 49 -0.14 -5.16 -7.72
C THR A 49 -0.33 -6.63 -7.36
N THR A 50 -0.05 -7.01 -6.10
CA THR A 50 -0.21 -8.39 -5.64
C THR A 50 -1.67 -8.84 -5.69
N ILE A 51 -2.60 -7.99 -5.25
CA ILE A 51 -4.04 -8.29 -5.35
C ILE A 51 -4.44 -8.51 -6.82
N GLY A 52 -3.98 -7.65 -7.73
CA GLY A 52 -4.23 -7.79 -9.16
C GLY A 52 -3.70 -9.11 -9.74
N HIS A 53 -2.49 -9.53 -9.36
CA HIS A 53 -1.93 -10.83 -9.75
C HIS A 53 -2.74 -12.01 -9.21
N VAL A 54 -3.11 -11.98 -7.93
CA VAL A 54 -3.92 -13.04 -7.30
C VAL A 54 -5.28 -13.17 -7.98
N GLN A 55 -5.92 -12.04 -8.31
CA GLN A 55 -7.17 -12.04 -9.08
C GLN A 55 -7.00 -12.61 -10.49
N ALA A 56 -5.91 -12.27 -11.19
CA ALA A 56 -5.62 -12.80 -12.51
C ALA A 56 -5.40 -14.32 -12.47
N LEU A 57 -4.70 -14.83 -11.44
CA LEU A 57 -4.52 -16.26 -11.21
C LEU A 57 -5.82 -16.98 -10.88
N ARG A 58 -6.80 -16.31 -10.26
CA ARG A 58 -8.13 -16.88 -9.93
C ARG A 58 -9.06 -17.00 -11.14
N LYS A 59 -8.94 -16.12 -12.16
CA LYS A 59 -9.85 -16.12 -13.33
C LYS A 59 -9.96 -17.46 -14.09
N PRO A 60 -8.87 -18.23 -14.33
CA PRO A 60 -8.95 -19.54 -14.97
C PRO A 60 -9.67 -20.59 -14.13
N PHE A 61 -9.61 -20.47 -12.80
CA PHE A 61 -10.27 -21.36 -11.84
C PHE A 61 -11.80 -21.18 -11.93
N GLU A 62 -12.31 -19.96 -11.93
CA GLU A 62 -13.76 -19.69 -12.04
C GLU A 62 -14.40 -20.18 -13.36
N LYS A 63 -13.60 -20.45 -14.39
CA LYS A 63 -14.08 -20.98 -15.69
C LYS A 63 -14.35 -22.50 -15.69
N GLY A 64 -14.20 -23.19 -14.55
CA GLY A 64 -14.60 -24.59 -14.40
C GLY A 64 -13.63 -25.63 -14.99
N ASN A 65 -12.35 -25.27 -15.14
CA ASN A 65 -11.34 -26.14 -15.75
C ASN A 65 -10.67 -27.14 -14.76
N ILE A 66 -11.06 -27.20 -13.48
CA ILE A 66 -10.38 -27.99 -12.44
C ILE A 66 -11.41 -28.64 -11.50
N ASP A 67 -11.08 -29.83 -10.97
CA ASP A 67 -11.91 -30.69 -10.13
C ASP A 67 -12.34 -30.05 -8.78
N TRP A 68 -13.61 -30.25 -8.41
CA TRP A 68 -14.38 -29.41 -7.48
C TRP A 68 -13.92 -29.46 -6.00
N ILE A 69 -13.32 -30.56 -5.55
CA ILE A 69 -12.95 -30.73 -4.12
C ILE A 69 -11.68 -29.95 -3.76
N SER A 70 -10.73 -29.81 -4.70
CA SER A 70 -9.53 -28.96 -4.50
C SER A 70 -9.83 -27.46 -4.65
N PHE A 71 -10.98 -27.13 -5.22
CA PHE A 71 -11.31 -25.79 -5.67
C PHE A 71 -11.81 -24.88 -4.53
N GLU A 72 -12.69 -25.39 -3.68
CA GLU A 72 -13.31 -24.60 -2.60
C GLU A 72 -12.28 -24.14 -1.57
N ASP A 73 -11.42 -25.05 -1.10
CA ASP A 73 -10.37 -24.73 -0.11
C ASP A 73 -9.34 -23.75 -0.66
N VAL A 74 -8.92 -23.94 -1.92
CA VAL A 74 -7.98 -23.04 -2.60
C VAL A 74 -8.62 -21.67 -2.86
N ASN A 75 -9.91 -21.64 -3.20
CA ASN A 75 -10.67 -20.40 -3.41
C ASN A 75 -10.90 -19.65 -2.10
N ASP A 76 -11.17 -20.33 -0.98
CA ASP A 76 -11.25 -19.70 0.35
C ASP A 76 -9.89 -19.11 0.76
N PHE A 77 -8.80 -19.84 0.50
CA PHE A 77 -7.44 -19.33 0.72
C PHE A 77 -7.17 -18.05 -0.07
N TYR A 78 -7.51 -18.02 -1.36
CA TYR A 78 -7.35 -16.82 -2.19
C TYR A 78 -8.20 -15.64 -1.72
N LYS A 79 -9.44 -15.88 -1.29
CA LYS A 79 -10.31 -14.82 -0.74
C LYS A 79 -9.69 -14.23 0.52
N ARG A 80 -9.34 -15.06 1.50
CA ARG A 80 -8.67 -14.60 2.74
C ARG A 80 -7.38 -13.86 2.46
N TRP A 81 -6.64 -14.26 1.42
CA TRP A 81 -5.40 -13.58 1.06
C TRP A 81 -5.65 -12.21 0.45
N ILE A 82 -6.62 -12.10 -0.48
CA ILE A 82 -7.04 -10.80 -1.02
C ILE A 82 -7.56 -9.89 0.09
N ASP A 83 -8.39 -10.40 1.00
CA ASP A 83 -8.97 -9.62 2.09
C ASP A 83 -7.87 -9.04 2.99
N ARG A 84 -6.86 -9.84 3.37
CA ARG A 84 -5.71 -9.37 4.16
C ARG A 84 -4.89 -8.30 3.42
N LEU A 85 -4.57 -8.53 2.15
CA LEU A 85 -3.81 -7.55 1.36
C LEU A 85 -4.58 -6.23 1.21
N THR A 86 -5.90 -6.32 1.06
CA THR A 86 -6.80 -5.17 1.05
C THR A 86 -6.79 -4.43 2.40
N GLU A 87 -6.83 -5.16 3.52
CA GLU A 87 -6.75 -4.57 4.86
C GLU A 87 -5.42 -3.84 5.08
N ASP A 88 -4.30 -4.45 4.73
CA ASP A 88 -2.96 -3.83 4.84
C ASP A 88 -2.86 -2.58 3.96
N GLN A 89 -3.41 -2.65 2.74
CA GLN A 89 -3.45 -1.52 1.82
C GLN A 89 -4.28 -0.35 2.36
N LEU A 90 -5.46 -0.63 2.93
CA LEU A 90 -6.33 0.35 3.56
C LEU A 90 -5.69 0.96 4.82
N TYR A 91 -5.04 0.12 5.62
CA TYR A 91 -4.35 0.53 6.83
C TYR A 91 -3.28 1.58 6.51
N ILE A 92 -2.43 1.34 5.51
CA ILE A 92 -1.37 2.28 5.13
C ILE A 92 -1.96 3.64 4.75
N ILE A 93 -2.94 3.68 3.83
CA ILE A 93 -3.49 4.96 3.36
C ILE A 93 -4.26 5.70 4.45
N GLU A 94 -4.94 4.97 5.34
CA GLU A 94 -5.64 5.58 6.47
C GLU A 94 -4.65 6.27 7.40
N LYS A 95 -3.55 5.61 7.73
CA LYS A 95 -2.53 6.19 8.60
C LYS A 95 -1.82 7.35 7.93
N MET A 96 -1.54 7.28 6.63
CA MET A 96 -0.98 8.41 5.89
C MET A 96 -1.90 9.64 5.96
N LEU A 97 -3.19 9.46 5.68
CA LEU A 97 -4.18 10.54 5.74
C LEU A 97 -4.27 11.14 7.16
N ARG A 98 -4.43 10.30 8.19
CA ARG A 98 -4.59 10.75 9.58
C ARG A 98 -3.36 11.48 10.13
N ASN A 99 -2.17 11.21 9.60
CA ASN A 99 -0.93 11.85 10.05
C ASN A 99 -0.48 12.99 9.11
N GLY A 100 -1.36 13.46 8.21
CA GLY A 100 -1.06 14.60 7.33
C GLY A 100 0.04 14.31 6.30
N MET A 101 0.25 13.04 5.95
CA MET A 101 1.25 12.63 4.95
C MET A 101 0.74 12.78 3.52
N VAL A 102 -0.56 13.02 3.34
CA VAL A 102 -1.18 13.23 2.03
C VAL A 102 -1.17 14.72 1.74
N VAL A 103 -0.29 15.15 0.84
CA VAL A 103 -0.04 16.58 0.59
C VAL A 103 -0.88 17.10 -0.58
N ASP A 104 -1.16 16.25 -1.57
CA ASP A 104 -1.92 16.64 -2.74
C ASP A 104 -3.45 16.56 -2.48
N PRO A 105 -4.23 17.60 -2.80
CA PRO A 105 -5.68 17.59 -2.62
C PRO A 105 -6.40 16.48 -3.40
N GLN A 106 -5.91 16.13 -4.59
CA GLN A 106 -6.51 15.06 -5.41
C GLN A 106 -6.17 13.67 -4.84
N GLU A 107 -4.94 13.45 -4.36
CA GLU A 107 -4.50 12.29 -3.59
C GLU A 107 -5.40 12.11 -2.34
N ARG A 108 -5.68 13.21 -1.64
CA ARG A 108 -6.53 13.23 -0.45
C ARG A 108 -7.97 12.83 -0.75
N GLU A 109 -8.61 13.48 -1.72
CA GLU A 109 -9.99 13.17 -2.11
C GLU A 109 -10.12 11.70 -2.54
N THR A 110 -9.13 11.21 -3.29
CA THR A 110 -9.08 9.81 -3.74
C THR A 110 -9.01 8.85 -2.55
N ILE A 111 -8.13 9.10 -1.58
CA ILE A 111 -7.98 8.28 -0.36
C ILE A 111 -9.24 8.36 0.52
N GLU A 112 -9.81 9.54 0.72
CA GLU A 112 -11.02 9.73 1.52
C GLU A 112 -12.23 8.99 0.91
N HIS A 113 -12.42 9.10 -0.40
CA HIS A 113 -13.46 8.36 -1.12
C HIS A 113 -13.24 6.84 -1.01
N ALA A 114 -12.00 6.39 -1.15
CA ALA A 114 -11.58 5.00 -0.98
C ALA A 114 -11.92 4.43 0.41
N LEU A 115 -11.55 5.17 1.48
CA LEU A 115 -11.82 4.78 2.87
C LEU A 115 -13.33 4.77 3.15
N SER A 116 -14.10 5.72 2.61
CA SER A 116 -15.55 5.80 2.81
C SER A 116 -16.31 4.58 2.30
N LYS A 117 -15.80 3.93 1.24
CA LYS A 117 -16.43 2.77 0.63
C LYS A 117 -15.99 1.44 1.24
N GLN A 118 -14.96 1.43 2.09
CA GLN A 118 -14.29 0.22 2.60
C GLN A 118 -14.04 -0.83 1.50
N ARG A 119 -13.85 -0.41 0.25
CA ARG A 119 -13.73 -1.30 -0.91
C ARG A 119 -12.41 -1.06 -1.58
N TRP A 120 -11.46 -1.94 -1.32
CA TRP A 120 -10.26 -2.10 -2.13
C TRP A 120 -10.11 -3.58 -2.48
N GLY A 121 -9.78 -3.85 -3.73
CA GLY A 121 -9.76 -5.22 -4.26
C GLY A 121 -9.01 -5.19 -5.57
N GLY A 122 -7.80 -4.64 -5.56
CA GLY A 122 -6.93 -4.42 -6.71
C GLY A 122 -6.53 -2.95 -6.87
N ASP A 123 -5.61 -2.68 -7.81
CA ASP A 123 -5.40 -1.33 -8.37
C ASP A 123 -6.65 -0.95 -9.18
N PRO A 124 -7.56 -0.09 -8.65
CA PRO A 124 -8.82 0.15 -9.32
C PRO A 124 -8.67 1.03 -10.57
N TRP A 125 -7.48 1.58 -10.82
CA TRP A 125 -7.36 2.75 -11.69
C TRP A 125 -6.28 2.67 -12.74
N GLY A 126 -5.38 1.67 -12.70
CA GLY A 126 -4.24 1.65 -13.62
C GLY A 126 -3.50 2.99 -13.61
N LEU A 127 -3.46 3.63 -12.43
CA LEU A 127 -2.84 4.94 -12.28
C LEU A 127 -1.35 4.72 -12.45
N ASN A 128 -0.88 5.05 -13.65
CA ASN A 128 0.54 5.18 -13.95
C ASN A 128 1.06 6.43 -13.25
N TRP A 129 1.04 6.44 -11.91
CA TRP A 129 1.68 7.49 -11.16
C TRP A 129 3.18 7.24 -11.23
N GLU A 130 3.83 7.92 -12.16
CA GLU A 130 5.26 8.14 -12.11
C GLU A 130 5.52 9.14 -10.98
N TRP A 131 6.30 8.76 -9.96
CA TRP A 131 6.91 9.77 -9.09
C TRP A 131 7.78 10.60 -10.03
N ASN A 132 7.33 11.80 -10.37
CA ASN A 132 8.30 12.83 -10.64
C ASN A 132 8.96 13.12 -9.29
N LYS A 133 10.24 12.80 -9.16
CA LYS A 133 11.07 13.47 -8.14
C LYS A 133 10.79 14.98 -8.31
N TRP A 134 10.58 15.71 -7.22
CA TRP A 134 10.28 17.16 -7.12
C TRP A 134 8.77 17.49 -7.15
N THR A 135 8.21 18.12 -6.09
CA THR A 135 8.50 19.50 -5.65
C THR A 135 8.97 19.62 -4.20
N GLN A 136 10.30 19.71 -4.02
CA GLN A 136 10.83 20.79 -3.21
C GLN A 136 11.34 21.85 -4.19
N GLN A 137 10.59 22.93 -4.35
CA GLN A 137 11.15 24.20 -4.77
C GLN A 137 10.29 25.29 -4.12
N GLU A 138 10.94 25.93 -3.15
CA GLU A 138 10.59 27.14 -2.37
C GLU A 138 9.47 27.02 -1.32
#